data_AF-A0A1I6RH66-F1
#
_entry.id   AF-A0A1I6RH66-F1
#
_cell.length_a   1.000
_cell.length_b   1.000
_cell.length_c   1.000
_cell.angle_alpha   90.00
_cell.angle_beta   90.00
_cell.angle_gamma   90.00
#
_symmetry.space_group_name_H-M   'P 1'
#
loop_
_entity.id
_entity.type
_entity.pdbx_description
1 polymer ?
#
loop_
_entity_poly.entity_id
_entity_poly.type
_entity_poly.pdbx_seq_one_letter_code
_entity_poly.pdbx_strand_id
1 'polypeptide(L)'
;MDVKIEELIVRSFVTKRFQDRFLFELSSKRKRVNALNRLCHNYTQLFRDREMVEIPKKDDLQQYIHHSLTVYGAGSSCYVISFNSELDGRNVP
;
A
#
# COMPACT_ATOMS: atom_id res chain seq x y z
N MET A 1 13.38 -2.41 -1.39
CA MET A 1 12.15 -3.11 -1.79
C MET A 1 12.32 -4.58 -1.45
N ASP A 2 11.42 -5.09 -0.61
CA ASP A 2 11.36 -6.52 -0.29
C ASP A 2 10.25 -7.14 -1.13
N VAL A 3 10.64 -7.94 -2.12
CA VAL A 3 9.72 -8.53 -3.10
C VAL A 3 8.74 -9.50 -2.44
N LYS A 4 9.14 -10.19 -1.37
CA LYS A 4 8.26 -11.15 -0.68
C LYS A 4 7.18 -10.44 0.11
N ILE A 5 7.53 -9.33 0.78
CA ILE A 5 6.55 -8.49 1.49
C ILE A 5 5.59 -7.84 0.49
N GLU A 6 6.10 -7.28 -0.61
CA GLU A 6 5.26 -6.69 -1.64
C GLU A 6 4.33 -7.72 -2.29
N GLU A 7 4.82 -8.94 -2.56
CA GLU A 7 3.98 -10.04 -3.04
C GLU A 7 2.86 -10.38 -2.07
N LEU A 8 3.15 -10.48 -0.77
CA LEU A 8 2.15 -10.72 0.26
C LEU A 8 1.07 -9.62 0.28
N ILE A 9 1.47 -8.35 0.25
CA ILE A 9 0.55 -7.20 0.21
C ILE A 9 -0.34 -7.28 -1.02
N VAL A 10 0.23 -7.48 -2.21
CA VAL A 10 -0.54 -7.52 -3.46
C VAL A 10 -1.50 -8.72 -3.48
N ARG A 11 -1.04 -9.90 -3.07
CA ARG A 11 -1.91 -11.09 -3.04
C ARG A 11 -3.06 -10.97 -2.05
N SER A 12 -2.85 -10.24 -0.95
CA SER A 12 -3.85 -10.02 0.09
C SER A 12 -4.90 -9.00 -0.32
N PHE A 13 -4.49 -7.84 -0.84
CA PHE A 13 -5.39 -6.69 -0.98
C PHE A 13 -5.80 -6.37 -2.43
N VAL A 14 -4.99 -6.76 -3.42
CA VAL A 14 -5.27 -6.44 -4.84
C VAL A 14 -6.19 -7.50 -5.44
N THR A 15 -7.10 -7.07 -6.32
CA THR A 15 -8.01 -7.96 -7.05
C THR A 15 -7.22 -8.85 -8.02
N LYS A 16 -7.63 -10.12 -8.17
CA LYS A 16 -6.87 -11.15 -8.91
C LYS A 16 -6.43 -10.69 -10.32
N ARG A 17 -7.29 -9.94 -11.02
CA ARG A 17 -7.05 -9.44 -12.38
C ARG A 17 -5.81 -8.54 -12.48
N PHE A 18 -5.45 -7.81 -11.43
CA PHE A 18 -4.35 -6.85 -11.45
C PHE A 18 -3.07 -7.36 -10.79
N GLN A 19 -3.09 -8.46 -10.04
CA GLN A 19 -1.96 -8.91 -9.22
C GLN A 19 -0.66 -9.07 -10.02
N ASP A 20 -0.66 -9.86 -11.09
CA ASP A 20 0.57 -10.14 -11.87
C ASP A 20 1.14 -8.87 -12.50
N ARG A 21 0.26 -8.04 -13.08
CA ARG A 21 0.67 -6.78 -13.70
C ARG A 21 1.22 -5.80 -12.67
N PHE A 22 0.59 -5.74 -11.50
CA PHE A 22 0.99 -4.84 -10.43
C PHE A 22 2.33 -5.25 -9.81
N LEU A 23 2.57 -6.55 -9.59
CA LEU A 23 3.87 -7.07 -9.15
C LEU A 23 4.97 -6.82 -10.17
N PHE A 24 4.68 -7.01 -11.45
CA PHE A 24 5.61 -6.71 -12.53
C PHE A 24 6.00 -5.22 -12.57
N GLU A 25 5.05 -4.32 -12.34
CA GLU A 25 5.32 -2.89 -12.30
C GLU A 25 6.08 -2.48 -11.02
N LEU A 26 5.69 -3.00 -9.85
CA LEU A 26 6.35 -2.72 -8.56
C LEU A 26 7.82 -3.17 -8.51
N SER A 27 8.14 -4.33 -9.08
CA SER A 27 9.49 -4.89 -9.06
C SER A 27 10.51 -4.14 -9.94
N SER A 28 10.03 -3.30 -10.87
CA SER A 28 10.89 -2.53 -11.76
C SER A 28 10.98 -1.07 -11.30
N LYS A 29 12.18 -0.59 -10.94
CA LYS A 29 12.39 0.83 -10.58
C LYS A 29 11.83 1.79 -11.63
N ARG A 30 11.96 1.46 -12.92
CA ARG A 30 11.45 2.29 -14.03
C ARG A 30 9.92 2.28 -14.13
N LYS A 31 9.26 1.17 -13.78
CA LYS A 31 7.80 1.01 -13.93
C LYS A 31 7.05 1.19 -12.61
N ARG A 32 7.75 1.30 -11.49
CA ARG A 32 7.16 1.44 -10.15
C ARG A 32 6.22 2.64 -10.08
N VAL A 33 6.57 3.74 -10.75
CA VAL A 33 5.68 4.91 -10.87
C VAL A 33 4.30 4.57 -11.45
N ASN A 34 4.21 3.60 -12.37
CA ASN A 34 2.94 3.15 -12.93
C ASN A 34 2.12 2.39 -11.89
N ALA A 35 2.76 1.54 -11.09
CA ALA A 35 2.10 0.90 -9.97
C ALA A 35 1.60 1.93 -8.95
N LEU A 36 2.48 2.84 -8.53
CA LEU A 36 2.12 3.89 -7.56
C LEU A 36 0.95 4.76 -8.07
N ASN A 37 0.93 5.13 -9.35
CA ASN A 37 -0.19 5.89 -9.94
C ASN A 37 -1.55 5.18 -9.78
N ARG A 38 -1.58 3.84 -9.85
CA ARG A 38 -2.82 3.07 -9.68
C ARG A 38 -3.37 3.16 -8.26
N LEU A 39 -2.51 3.34 -7.25
CA LEU A 39 -2.92 3.49 -5.86
C LEU A 39 -3.80 4.73 -5.65
N CYS A 40 -3.66 5.76 -6.48
CA CYS A 40 -4.42 7.01 -6.38
C CYS A 40 -5.55 7.09 -7.41
N HIS A 41 -5.29 6.70 -8.65
CA HIS A 41 -6.22 6.93 -9.77
C HIS A 41 -7.17 5.77 -10.06
N ASN A 42 -6.81 4.55 -9.65
CA ASN A 42 -7.55 3.34 -9.98
C ASN A 42 -7.83 2.46 -8.75
N TYR A 43 -7.78 3.04 -7.54
CA TYR A 43 -7.84 2.28 -6.28
C TYR A 43 -9.12 1.45 -6.17
N THR A 44 -10.26 1.96 -6.63
CA THR A 44 -11.56 1.25 -6.64
C THR A 44 -11.60 0.02 -7.54
N GLN A 45 -10.72 -0.07 -8.54
CA GLN A 45 -10.60 -1.26 -9.39
C GLN A 45 -9.44 -2.16 -8.95
N LEU A 46 -8.41 -1.55 -8.37
CA LEU A 46 -7.19 -2.20 -7.95
C LEU A 46 -7.41 -3.04 -6.69
N PHE A 47 -7.98 -2.45 -5.64
CA PHE A 47 -8.15 -3.09 -4.34
C PHE A 47 -9.50 -3.78 -4.21
N ARG A 48 -9.56 -4.75 -3.29
CA ARG A 48 -10.81 -5.41 -2.93
C ARG A 48 -11.60 -4.49 -2.00
N ASP A 49 -12.81 -4.10 -2.42
CA ASP A 49 -13.66 -3.15 -1.67
C ASP A 49 -13.84 -3.51 -0.20
N ARG A 50 -14.02 -4.80 0.10
CA ARG A 50 -14.22 -5.29 1.48
C ARG A 50 -13.03 -5.07 2.42
N GLU A 51 -11.83 -4.81 1.88
CA GLU A 51 -10.61 -4.58 2.64
C GLU A 51 -10.27 -3.08 2.72
N MET A 52 -11.06 -2.21 2.07
CA MET A 52 -10.84 -0.76 2.08
C MET A 52 -11.64 -0.11 3.21
N VAL A 53 -10.95 0.68 4.02
CA VAL A 53 -11.56 1.50 5.08
C VAL A 53 -11.38 2.96 4.70
N GLU A 54 -12.48 3.71 4.66
CA GLU A 54 -12.42 5.15 4.43
C GLU A 54 -11.77 5.85 5.62
N ILE A 55 -10.72 6.64 5.33
CA ILE A 55 -10.06 7.45 6.35
C ILE A 55 -10.85 8.76 6.49
N PRO A 56 -11.44 9.06 7.67
CA PRO A 56 -12.23 10.26 7.85
C PRO A 56 -11.35 11.50 7.79
N LYS A 57 -11.88 12.59 7.20
CA LYS A 57 -11.26 13.91 7.23
C LYS A 57 -11.38 14.50 8.63
N LYS A 58 -10.37 14.26 9.46
CA LYS A 58 -10.24 14.80 10.83
C LYS A 58 -8.98 15.65 10.93
N ASP A 59 -9.01 16.65 11.80
CA ASP A 59 -7.82 17.46 12.12
C ASP A 59 -6.68 16.57 12.67
N ASP A 60 -7.01 15.52 13.41
CA ASP A 60 -6.07 14.56 14.00
C ASP A 60 -5.83 13.29 13.15
N LEU A 61 -5.72 13.44 11.82
CA LEU A 61 -5.56 12.33 10.87
C LEU A 61 -4.42 11.37 11.24
N GLN A 62 -3.28 11.89 11.69
CA GLN A 62 -2.10 11.09 12.03
C GLN A 62 -2.39 10.13 13.20
N GLN A 63 -3.04 10.63 14.25
CA GLN A 63 -3.40 9.84 15.43
C GLN A 63 -4.44 8.78 15.06
N TYR A 64 -5.39 9.13 14.19
CA TYR A 64 -6.38 8.17 13.68
C TYR A 64 -5.73 7.03 12.90
N ILE A 65 -4.79 7.33 12.00
CA ILE A 65 -4.08 6.31 11.22
C ILE A 65 -3.24 5.42 12.15
N HIS A 66 -2.48 6.01 13.08
CA HIS A 66 -1.68 5.26 14.06
C HIS A 66 -2.56 4.33 14.92
N HIS A 67 -3.67 4.84 15.44
CA HIS A 67 -4.63 4.04 16.21
C HIS A 67 -5.21 2.91 15.35
N SER A 68 -5.60 3.19 14.11
CA SER A 68 -6.16 2.17 13.21
C SER A 68 -5.14 1.06 12.93
N LEU A 69 -3.91 1.43 12.59
CA LEU A 69 -2.82 0.48 12.32
C LEU A 69 -2.55 -0.41 13.55
N THR A 70 -2.45 0.17 14.74
CA THR A 70 -2.21 -0.60 15.98
C THR A 70 -3.38 -1.54 16.32
N VAL A 71 -4.63 -1.12 16.11
CA VAL A 71 -5.82 -1.99 16.28
C VAL A 71 -5.79 -3.18 15.31
N TYR A 72 -5.30 -2.99 14.10
CA TYR A 72 -5.10 -4.08 13.11
C TYR A 72 -3.82 -4.89 13.34
N GLY A 73 -3.09 -4.65 14.43
CA GLY A 73 -1.91 -5.44 14.81
C GLY A 73 -0.60 -5.00 14.17
N ALA A 74 -0.51 -3.76 13.67
CA ALA A 74 0.76 -3.20 13.25
C ALA A 74 1.75 -3.17 14.43
N GLY A 75 3.00 -3.54 14.16
CA GLY A 75 4.09 -3.47 15.13
C GLY A 75 4.65 -2.06 15.29
N SER A 76 5.85 -1.96 15.85
CA SER A 76 6.60 -0.69 15.98
C SER A 76 7.24 -0.22 14.67
N SER A 77 6.92 -0.87 13.54
CA SER A 77 7.34 -0.47 12.19
C SER A 77 6.43 -1.10 11.13
N CYS A 78 6.37 -0.46 9.96
CA CYS A 78 5.58 -0.87 8.81
C CYS A 78 6.42 -0.80 7.52
N TYR A 79 6.15 -1.72 6.59
CA TYR A 79 6.66 -1.63 5.22
C TYR A 79 5.82 -0.65 4.40
N VAL A 80 6.48 0.28 3.70
CA VAL A 80 5.82 1.38 2.98
C VAL A 80 5.95 1.23 1.47
N ILE A 81 4.84 1.39 0.76
CA ILE A 81 4.80 1.59 -0.70
C ILE A 81 4.28 3.02 -0.92
N SER A 82 5.09 3.90 -1.51
CA SER A 82 4.78 5.34 -1.54
C SER A 82 5.36 6.05 -2.76
N PHE A 83 4.76 7.19 -3.13
CA PHE A 83 5.37 8.15 -4.05
C PHE A 83 6.56 8.90 -3.44
N ASN A 84 6.65 8.95 -2.11
CA ASN A 84 7.80 9.52 -1.44
C ASN A 84 8.99 8.56 -1.57
N SER A 85 9.98 8.93 -2.39
CA SER A 85 11.18 8.13 -2.67
C SER A 85 12.05 7.86 -1.44
N GLU A 86 11.92 8.66 -0.38
CA GLU A 86 12.64 8.44 0.89
C GLU A 86 12.03 7.33 1.73
N LEU A 87 10.72 7.08 1.59
CA LEU A 87 9.97 6.07 2.34
C LEU A 87 9.71 4.80 1.53
N ASP A 88 9.59 4.94 0.21
CA ASP A 88 9.16 3.87 -0.68
C ASP A 88 10.06 2.64 -0.63
N GLY A 89 9.45 1.48 -0.40
CA GLY A 89 10.10 0.19 -0.34
C GLY A 89 10.99 -0.01 0.88
N ARG A 90 10.72 0.70 1.98
CA ARG A 90 11.44 0.64 3.26
C ARG A 90 10.51 0.24 4.41
N ASN A 91 11.11 -0.32 5.46
CA ASN A 91 10.46 -0.41 6.76
C ASN A 91 10.71 0.89 7.54
N VAL A 92 9.64 1.50 8.02
CA VAL A 92 9.69 2.74 8.81
C VAL A 92 9.01 2.52 10.15
N PRO A 93 9.44 3.18 11.24
CA PRO A 93 8.73 3.15 12.52
C PRO A 93 7.27 3.59 12.41
#